data_AF-A0A2U3PVR2-F1
#
_entry.id   AF-A0A2U3PVR2-F1
#
_cell.length_a   1.000
_cell.length_b   1.000
_cell.length_c   1.000
_cell.angle_alpha   90.00
_cell.angle_beta   90.00
_cell.angle_gamma   90.00
#
_symmetry.space_group_name_H-M   'P 1'
#
loop_
_entity.id
_entity.type
_entity.pdbx_description
1 polymer ?
#
loop_
_entity_poly.entity_id
_entity_poly.type
_entity_poly.pdbx_seq_one_letter_code
_entity_poly.pdbx_strand_id
1 'polypeptide(L)' 'MKLLTEYLERAVQLEQLAASELDGAFKSQLLEQAASYRRIAAKRAREYGLPPPSPPG' A
#
# COMPACT_ATOMS: atom_id res chain seq x y z
N MET A 1 13.16 -0.87 -9.68
CA MET A 1 13.04 -0.08 -8.42
C MET A 1 11.98 1.02 -8.47
N LYS A 2 11.87 1.84 -9.54
CA LYS A 2 10.82 2.89 -9.64
C LYS A 2 9.41 2.36 -9.36
N LEU A 3 9.00 1.30 -10.07
CA LEU A 3 7.69 0.65 -9.88
C LEU A 3 7.42 0.13 -8.45
N LEU A 4 8.41 -0.46 -7.77
CA LEU A 4 8.25 -0.92 -6.38
C LEU A 4 7.91 0.25 -5.45
N THR A 5 8.68 1.33 -5.59
CA THR A 5 8.55 2.54 -4.76
C THR A 5 7.22 3.22 -5.04
N GLU A 6 6.80 3.32 -6.31
CA GLU A 6 5.52 3.90 -6.71
C GLU A 6 4.32 3.13 -6.14
N TYR A 7 4.35 1.79 -6.15
CA TYR A 7 3.30 0.99 -5.53
C TYR A 7 3.25 1.18 -4.00
N LEU A 8 4.43 1.24 -3.35
CA LEU A 8 4.48 1.44 -1.91
C LEU A 8 3.99 2.85 -1.52
N GLU A 9 4.40 3.88 -2.26
CA GLU A 9 3.97 5.26 -2.05
C GLU A 9 2.45 5.39 -2.21
N ARG A 10 1.89 4.77 -3.25
CA ARG A 10 0.43 4.76 -3.44
C ARG A 10 -0.30 4.08 -2.29
N ALA A 11 0.23 2.97 -1.77
CA ALA A 11 -0.36 2.29 -0.62
C ALA A 11 -0.37 3.20 0.62
N VAL A 12 0.74 3.87 0.91
CA VAL A 12 0.87 4.78 2.05
C VAL A 12 -0.09 5.98 1.92
N GLN A 13 -0.22 6.56 0.73
CA GLN A 13 -1.15 7.68 0.50
C GLN A 13 -2.61 7.28 0.79
N LEU A 14 -3.01 6.07 0.38
CA LEU A 14 -4.37 5.56 0.61
C LEU A 14 -4.61 5.25 2.10
N GLU A 15 -3.62 4.71 2.80
CA GLU A 15 -3.69 4.49 4.26
C GLU A 15 -3.82 5.79 5.03
N GLN A 16 -3.04 6.82 4.65
CA GLN A 16 -3.13 8.14 5.25
C GLN A 16 -4.50 8.78 5.03
N LEU A 17 -5.07 8.63 3.83
CA LEU A 17 -6.42 9.11 3.54
C LEU A 17 -7.46 8.37 4.40
N ALA A 18 -7.34 7.04 4.50
CA ALA A 18 -8.21 6.19 5.31
C ALA A 18 -8.11 6.49 6.82
N ALA A 19 -6.96 6.98 7.30
CA ALA A 19 -6.76 7.33 8.71
C ALA A 19 -7.64 8.51 9.14
N SER A 20 -7.88 9.47 8.25
CA SER A 20 -8.75 10.64 8.49
C SER A 20 -10.19 10.47 7.98
N GLU A 21 -10.51 9.38 7.32
CA GLU A 21 -11.84 9.16 6.74
C GLU A 21 -12.88 8.80 7.81
N LEU A 22 -14.04 9.47 7.74
CA LEU A 22 -15.17 9.30 8.67
C LEU A 22 -16.18 8.27 8.13
N ASP A 23 -16.35 8.18 6.82
CA ASP A 23 -17.21 7.19 6.20
C ASP A 23 -16.57 5.80 6.25
N GLY A 24 -17.16 4.90 7.05
CA GLY A 24 -16.60 3.57 7.29
C GLY A 24 -16.53 2.69 6.03
N ALA A 25 -17.47 2.87 5.09
CA ALA A 25 -17.48 2.10 3.85
C ALA A 25 -16.35 2.56 2.92
N PHE A 26 -16.18 3.86 2.76
CA PHE A 26 -15.13 4.44 1.94
C PHE A 26 -13.74 4.22 2.56
N LYS A 27 -13.61 4.33 3.88
CA LYS A 27 -12.40 3.93 4.62
C LYS A 27 -12.00 2.49 4.29
N SER A 28 -12.97 1.57 4.29
CA SER A 28 -12.70 0.17 3.98
C SER A 28 -12.23 -0.03 2.54
N GLN A 29 -12.82 0.69 1.58
CA GLN A 29 -12.39 0.66 0.17
C GLN A 29 -10.96 1.20 0.00
N LEU A 30 -10.60 2.29 0.68
CA LEU A 30 -9.24 2.85 0.66
C LEU A 30 -8.22 1.85 1.19
N LEU A 31 -8.52 1.17 2.31
CA LEU A 31 -7.65 0.15 2.90
C LEU A 31 -7.51 -1.08 2.00
N GLU A 32 -8.57 -1.51 1.31
CA GLU A 32 -8.50 -2.61 0.36
C GLU A 32 -7.61 -2.27 -0.85
N GLN A 33 -7.71 -1.04 -1.35
CA GLN A 33 -6.85 -0.55 -2.41
C GLN A 33 -5.38 -0.49 -1.95
N ALA A 34 -5.12 0.04 -0.75
CA ALA A 34 -3.77 0.08 -0.17
C ALA A 34 -3.16 -1.32 -0.04
N ALA A 35 -3.93 -2.29 0.49
CA ALA A 35 -3.50 -3.68 0.61
C ALA A 35 -3.18 -4.32 -0.75
N SER A 36 -3.91 -3.96 -1.79
CA SER A 36 -3.64 -4.41 -3.17
C SER A 36 -2.31 -3.88 -3.68
N TYR A 37 -2.01 -2.61 -3.46
CA TYR A 37 -0.72 -2.02 -3.80
C TYR A 37 0.45 -2.61 -2.99
N ARG A 38 0.27 -2.86 -1.69
CA ARG A 38 1.30 -3.54 -0.86
C ARG A 38 1.60 -4.96 -1.35
N ARG A 39 0.59 -5.70 -1.79
CA ARG A 39 0.79 -7.05 -2.39
C ARG A 39 1.65 -6.98 -3.65
N ILE A 40 1.41 -6.01 -4.52
CA ILE A 40 2.23 -5.83 -5.74
C ILE A 40 3.65 -5.41 -5.35
N ALA A 41 3.80 -4.47 -4.42
CA ALA A 41 5.10 -4.05 -3.90
C ALA A 41 5.89 -5.23 -3.31
N ALA A 42 5.26 -6.05 -2.45
CA ALA A 42 5.90 -7.23 -1.87
C ALA A 42 6.36 -8.24 -2.94
N LYS A 43 5.54 -8.47 -3.98
CA LYS A 43 5.93 -9.31 -5.12
C LYS A 43 7.17 -8.74 -5.82
N ARG A 44 7.21 -7.44 -6.10
CA ARG A 44 8.35 -6.78 -6.74
C ARG A 44 9.60 -6.79 -5.87
N ALA A 45 9.47 -6.56 -4.56
CA ALA A 45 10.60 -6.64 -3.63
C ALA A 45 11.25 -8.02 -3.66
N ARG A 46 10.44 -9.09 -3.64
CA ARG A 46 10.92 -10.46 -3.79
C ARG A 46 11.62 -10.70 -5.13
N GLU A 47 11.04 -10.23 -6.24
CA GLU A 47 11.66 -10.32 -7.59
C GLU A 47 13.03 -9.63 -7.64
N TYR A 48 13.25 -8.62 -6.80
CA TYR A 48 14.51 -7.88 -6.71
C TYR A 48 15.47 -8.38 -5.63
N GLY A 49 15.12 -9.44 -4.89
CA GLY A 49 15.94 -9.93 -3.76
C GLY A 49 15.98 -8.96 -2.57
N LEU A 50 14.99 -8.07 -2.47
CA LEU A 50 14.84 -7.12 -1.36
C LEU A 50 13.95 -7.70 -0.24
N PRO A 51 14.09 -7.18 1.00
CA PRO A 51 13.15 -7.51 2.07
C PRO A 51 11.72 -7.07 1.72
N PRO A 52 10.69 -7.71 2.31
CA PRO A 52 9.32 -7.28 2.12
C PRO A 52 9.12 -5.82 2.59
N PRO A 53 8.21 -5.07 1.95
CA PRO A 53 7.89 -3.71 2.38
C PRO A 53 7.34 -3.70 3.81
N SER A 54 7.56 -2.60 4.53
CA SER A 54 7.06 -2.43 5.89
C SER A 54 5.55 -2.65 5.99
N PRO A 55 5.02 -2.97 7.19
CA PRO A 55 3.57 -3.04 7.41
C PRO A 55 2.84 -1.73 7.10
N PRO A 56 1.50 -1.76 6.90
CA PRO A 56 0.65 -0.56 6.89
C PRO A 56 0.90 0.34 8.09
N GLY A 57 0.86 1.66 7.86
CA GLY A 57 1.00 2.69 8.89
C GLY A 57 -0.31 3.12 9.52
#